data_AF-F1KCI0-F1
#
_entry.id   AF-F1KCI0-F1
#
_cell.length_a   1.000
_cell.length_b   1.000
_cell.length_c   1.000
_cell.angle_alpha   90.00
_cell.angle_beta   90.00
_cell.angle_gamma   90.00
#
_symmetry.space_group_name_H-M   'P 1'
#
loop_
_entity.id
_entity.type
_entity.pdbx_description
1 polymer ?
#
loop_
_entity_poly.entity_id
_entity_poly.type
_entity_poly.pdbx_seq_one_letter_code
_entity_poly.pdbx_strand_id
1 'polypeptide(L)'
;MPFAIGQRWLSESENALGLGVITALDQRTVTIYFPAADETRIYAMAQASLSRIVFSKGETLSHQAGWQGEILDVQNMNGLLFYLVKNPQDEDVIVQERDISP
;
A
#
# COMPACT_ATOMS: atom_id res chain seq x y z
N MET A 1 -4.26 13.64 1.74
CA MET A 1 -4.43 13.09 0.37
C MET A 1 -5.76 12.34 0.32
N PRO A 2 -6.52 12.39 -0.77
CA PRO A 2 -7.74 11.59 -0.89
C PRO A 2 -7.38 10.09 -0.94
N PHE A 3 -8.27 9.27 -0.41
CA PHE A 3 -8.21 7.82 -0.58
C PHE A 3 -8.39 7.45 -2.06
N ALA A 4 -7.69 6.41 -2.51
CA ALA A 4 -7.83 5.85 -3.85
C ALA A 4 -7.75 4.32 -3.81
N ILE A 5 -8.50 3.65 -4.70
CA ILE A 5 -8.49 2.19 -4.82
C ILE A 5 -7.08 1.72 -5.21
N GLY A 6 -6.56 0.74 -4.48
CA GLY A 6 -5.21 0.21 -4.63
C GLY A 6 -4.16 0.82 -3.70
N GLN A 7 -4.51 1.84 -2.91
CA GLN A 7 -3.59 2.37 -1.90
C GLN A 7 -3.37 1.41 -0.73
N ARG A 8 -2.17 1.46 -0.12
CA ARG A 8 -1.81 0.64 1.04
C ARG A 8 -1.95 1.40 2.35
N TRP A 9 -2.67 0.83 3.31
CA TRP A 9 -3.01 1.49 4.58
C TRP A 9 -2.95 0.53 5.77
N LEU A 10 -2.55 1.06 6.93
CA LEU A 10 -2.63 0.41 8.23
C LEU A 10 -3.82 0.95 9.02
N SER A 11 -4.42 0.08 9.84
CA SER A 11 -5.36 0.47 10.89
C SER A 11 -4.59 0.65 12.20
N GLU A 12 -4.53 1.87 12.74
CA GLU A 12 -3.79 2.15 13.98
C GLU A 12 -4.45 1.54 15.21
N SER A 13 -5.77 1.31 15.14
CA SER A 13 -6.54 0.65 16.20
C SER A 13 -6.47 -0.88 16.14
N GLU A 14 -6.09 -1.46 15.00
CA GLU A 14 -6.15 -2.90 14.74
C GLU A 14 -4.83 -3.41 14.12
N ASN A 15 -3.71 -3.22 14.83
CA ASN A 15 -2.37 -3.58 14.34
C ASN A 15 -2.22 -5.04 13.86
N ALA A 16 -3.02 -5.97 14.40
CA ALA A 16 -3.00 -7.38 14.01
C ALA A 16 -3.44 -7.64 12.56
N LEU A 17 -4.10 -6.67 11.90
CA LEU A 17 -4.56 -6.81 10.52
C LEU A 17 -3.44 -6.68 9.48
N GLY A 18 -2.31 -6.05 9.84
CA GLY A 18 -1.21 -5.81 8.91
C GLY A 18 -1.55 -4.80 7.81
N LEU A 19 -0.86 -4.89 6.66
CA LEU A 19 -1.00 -3.92 5.59
C LEU A 19 -2.20 -4.21 4.69
N GLY A 20 -3.19 -3.31 4.72
CA GLY A 20 -4.39 -3.40 3.90
C GLY A 20 -4.26 -2.75 2.52
N VAL A 21 -5.20 -3.06 1.64
CA VAL A 21 -5.37 -2.43 0.32
C VAL A 21 -6.81 -1.91 0.18
N ILE A 22 -6.96 -0.68 -0.29
CA ILE A 22 -8.29 -0.12 -0.55
C ILE A 22 -8.91 -0.82 -1.75
N THR A 23 -10.07 -1.45 -1.54
CA THR A 23 -10.82 -2.18 -2.58
C THR A 23 -12.05 -1.44 -3.06
N ALA A 24 -12.63 -0.57 -2.22
CA ALA A 24 -13.77 0.26 -2.60
C ALA A 24 -13.81 1.59 -1.84
N LEU A 25 -14.47 2.58 -2.46
CA LEU A 25 -14.74 3.89 -1.90
C LEU A 25 -16.21 4.24 -2.12
N ASP A 26 -16.84 4.77 -1.09
CA ASP A 26 -18.18 5.36 -1.15
C ASP A 26 -18.14 6.77 -0.53
N GLN A 27 -19.27 7.47 -0.47
CA GLN A 27 -19.34 8.89 -0.07
C GLN A 27 -18.72 9.18 1.31
N ARG A 28 -18.79 8.23 2.24
CA ARG A 28 -18.35 8.43 3.63
C ARG A 28 -17.51 7.27 4.17
N THR A 29 -17.30 6.23 3.38
CA THR A 29 -16.64 5.01 3.83
C THR A 29 -15.54 4.58 2.87
N VAL A 30 -14.55 3.90 3.44
CA VAL A 30 -13.48 3.23 2.72
C VAL A 30 -13.48 1.76 3.10
N THR A 31 -13.46 0.89 2.09
CA THR A 31 -13.35 -0.56 2.29
C THR A 31 -11.90 -0.97 2.07
N ILE A 32 -11.33 -1.66 3.06
CA ILE A 32 -9.95 -2.13 3.05
C ILE A 32 -9.96 -3.64 3.23
N TYR A 33 -9.28 -4.34 2.32
CA TYR A 33 -8.96 -5.75 2.48
C TYR A 33 -7.57 -5.90 3.09
N PHE A 34 -7.43 -6.73 4.12
CA PHE A 34 -6.20 -7.01 4.85
C PHE A 34 -5.73 -8.44 4.57
N PRO A 35 -4.82 -8.64 3.60
CA PRO A 35 -4.44 -9.97 3.15
C PRO A 35 -3.75 -10.82 4.22
N ALA A 36 -3.04 -10.20 5.15
CA ALA A 36 -2.35 -10.91 6.24
C ALA A 36 -3.32 -11.59 7.23
N ALA A 37 -4.50 -10.99 7.44
CA ALA A 37 -5.55 -11.52 8.31
C ALA A 37 -6.69 -12.21 7.55
N ASP A 38 -6.71 -12.12 6.22
CA ASP A 38 -7.84 -12.53 5.36
C ASP A 38 -9.18 -11.88 5.78
N GLU A 39 -9.12 -10.59 6.12
CA GLU A 39 -10.27 -9.84 6.62
C GLU A 39 -10.57 -8.60 5.78
N THR A 40 -11.85 -8.24 5.70
CA THR A 40 -12.29 -6.95 5.13
C THR A 40 -12.88 -6.08 6.22
N ARG A 41 -12.50 -4.80 6.22
CA ARG A 41 -13.06 -3.77 7.10
C ARG A 41 -13.63 -2.63 6.29
N ILE A 42 -14.65 -2.00 6.86
CA ILE A 42 -15.26 -0.78 6.33
C ILE A 42 -15.09 0.29 7.41
N TYR A 43 -14.40 1.37 7.08
CA TYR A 43 -14.17 2.48 7.99
C TYR A 43 -14.93 3.72 7.55
N ALA A 44 -15.45 4.48 8.50
CA ALA A 44 -15.98 5.82 8.24
C ALA A 44 -14.82 6.81 8.07
N MET A 45 -14.64 7.38 6.87
CA MET A 45 -13.48 8.21 6.51
C MET A 45 -13.25 9.39 7.46
N ALA A 46 -14.32 9.94 8.05
CA ALA A 46 -14.25 11.10 8.94
C ALA A 46 -13.68 10.79 10.34
N GLN A 47 -13.64 9.51 10.74
CA GLN A 47 -13.26 9.09 12.10
C GLN A 47 -12.22 7.97 12.10
N ALA A 48 -11.82 7.49 10.92
CA ALA A 48 -10.92 6.36 10.80
C ALA A 48 -9.47 6.76 11.16
N SER A 49 -8.88 6.07 12.13
CA SER A 49 -7.44 6.14 12.42
C SER A 49 -6.67 5.23 11.45
N LEU A 50 -6.51 5.71 10.22
CA LEU A 50 -5.81 5.01 9.15
C LEU A 50 -4.51 5.75 8.81
N SER A 51 -3.43 5.00 8.66
CA SER A 51 -2.12 5.52 8.26
C SER A 51 -1.68 4.93 6.92
N ARG A 52 -1.39 5.80 5.94
CA ARG A 52 -0.96 5.35 4.60
C ARG A 52 0.50 4.93 4.67
N ILE A 53 0.81 3.79 4.07
CA ILE A 53 2.20 3.38 3.87
C ILE A 53 2.72 3.97 2.57
N VAL A 54 3.82 4.70 2.69
CA VAL A 54 4.56 5.32 1.59
C VAL A 54 6.03 5.06 1.84
N PHE A 55 6.71 4.58 0.82
CA PHE A 55 8.16 4.41 0.85
C PHE A 55 8.85 5.55 0.09
N SER A 56 10.13 5.72 0.35
CA SER A 56 11.00 6.75 -0.17
C SER A 56 12.15 6.12 -0.94
N LYS A 57 12.77 6.92 -1.81
CA LYS A 57 14.02 6.54 -2.46
C LYS A 57 15.08 6.13 -1.44
N GLY A 58 15.79 5.04 -1.72
CA GLY A 58 16.82 4.44 -0.87
C GLY A 58 16.28 3.45 0.17
N GLU A 59 14.96 3.31 0.31
CA GLU A 59 14.37 2.25 1.15
C GLU A 59 14.26 0.93 0.39
N THR A 60 14.15 -0.17 1.15
CA THR A 60 13.92 -1.51 0.60
C THR A 60 12.43 -1.79 0.49
N LEU A 61 11.96 -2.13 -0.71
CA LEU A 61 10.60 -2.60 -0.97
C LEU A 61 10.55 -4.12 -0.91
N SER A 62 9.59 -4.67 -0.18
CA SER A 62 9.23 -6.09 -0.21
C SER A 62 8.06 -6.31 -1.17
N HIS A 63 8.28 -7.09 -2.23
CA HIS A 63 7.26 -7.39 -3.23
C HIS A 63 6.44 -8.63 -2.83
N GLN A 64 5.16 -8.68 -3.19
CA GLN A 64 4.26 -9.83 -2.91
C GLN A 64 4.74 -11.18 -3.48
N ALA A 65 5.61 -11.14 -4.50
CA ALA A 65 6.24 -12.33 -5.07
C ALA A 65 7.45 -12.86 -4.24
N GLY A 66 7.71 -12.29 -3.06
CA GLY A 66 8.69 -12.78 -2.10
C GLY A 66 10.12 -12.24 -2.29
N TRP A 67 10.36 -11.35 -3.25
CA TRP A 67 11.65 -10.70 -3.45
C TRP A 67 11.68 -9.28 -2.84
N GLN A 68 12.89 -8.76 -2.62
CA GLN A 68 13.12 -7.40 -2.12
C GLN A 68 14.02 -6.62 -3.07
N GLY A 69 13.88 -5.30 -3.11
CA GLY A 69 14.73 -4.44 -3.95
C GLY A 69 14.82 -3.01 -3.43
N GLU A 70 15.81 -2.26 -3.89
CA GLU A 70 16.03 -0.86 -3.50
C GLU A 70 15.17 0.08 -4.35
N ILE A 71 14.48 1.01 -3.71
CA ILE A 71 13.70 2.04 -4.40
C ILE A 71 14.63 3.12 -4.97
N LEU A 72 14.66 3.26 -6.29
CA LEU A 72 15.46 4.23 -7.02
C LEU A 72 14.73 5.57 -7.24
N ASP A 73 13.40 5.51 -7.39
CA ASP A 73 12.54 6.67 -7.58
C ASP A 73 11.08 6.36 -7.19
N VAL A 74 10.30 7.41 -6.90
CA VAL A 74 8.88 7.29 -6.52
C VAL A 74 8.05 8.30 -7.32
N GLN A 75 7.06 7.81 -8.04
CA GLN A 75 6.16 8.62 -8.85
C GLN A 75 4.71 8.51 -8.35
N ASN A 76 4.02 9.64 -8.24
CA ASN A 76 2.59 9.67 -7.94
C ASN A 76 1.80 9.89 -9.23
N MET A 77 0.92 8.94 -9.55
CA MET A 77 0.02 9.04 -10.69
C MET A 77 -1.40 8.81 -10.21
N ASN A 78 -2.23 9.85 -10.28
CA ASN A 78 -3.65 9.81 -9.88
C ASN A 78 -3.88 9.29 -8.44
N GLY A 79 -3.00 9.67 -7.51
CA GLY A 79 -3.11 9.29 -6.11
C GLY A 79 -2.53 7.92 -5.76
N LEU A 80 -2.02 7.17 -6.75
CA LEU A 80 -1.30 5.91 -6.57
C LEU A 80 0.20 6.10 -6.73
N LEU A 81 0.96 5.38 -5.92
CA LEU A 81 2.42 5.40 -5.96
C LEU A 81 2.95 4.24 -6.80
N PHE A 82 3.91 4.60 -7.63
CA PHE A 82 4.71 3.70 -8.46
C PHE A 82 6.17 3.87 -8.05
N TYR A 83 6.81 2.77 -7.74
CA TYR A 83 8.20 2.71 -7.30
C TYR A 83 9.04 2.15 -8.44
N LEU A 84 10.08 2.88 -8.84
CA LEU A 84 11.15 2.30 -9.63
C LEU A 84 12.05 1.55 -8.65
N VAL A 85 12.16 0.24 -8.80
CA VAL A 85 12.88 -0.64 -7.87
C VAL A 85 13.96 -1.38 -8.60
N LYS A 86 15.17 -1.40 -8.04
CA LYS A 86 16.23 -2.30 -8.49
C LYS A 86 16.04 -3.66 -7.83
N ASN A 87 15.68 -4.67 -8.62
CA ASN A 87 15.40 -6.02 -8.13
C ASN A 87 16.70 -6.81 -7.84
N PRO A 88 16.63 -8.03 -7.27
CA PRO A 88 17.82 -8.86 -7.02
C PRO A 88 18.60 -9.30 -8.26
N GLN A 89 18.00 -9.18 -9.45
CA GLN A 89 18.62 -9.48 -10.74
C GLN A 89 19.32 -8.25 -11.35
N ASP A 90 19.40 -7.15 -10.60
CA ASP A 90 19.97 -5.87 -11.02
C ASP A 90 19.16 -5.17 -12.13
N GLU A 91 17.89 -5.53 -12.28
CA GLU A 91 16.96 -4.94 -13.25
C GLU A 91 16.09 -3.86 -12.60
N ASP A 92 15.85 -2.79 -13.36
CA ASP A 92 14.94 -1.72 -12.98
C ASP A 92 13.49 -2.12 -13.33
N VAL A 93 12.66 -2.30 -12.30
CA VAL A 93 11.25 -2.69 -12.45
C VAL A 93 10.33 -1.65 -11.82
N ILE A 94 9.15 -1.46 -12.42
CA ILE A 94 8.11 -0.59 -11.85
C ILE A 94 7.20 -1.46 -10.98
N VAL A 95 7.15 -1.14 -9.70
CA VAL A 95 6.26 -1.77 -8.72
C VAL A 95 5.15 -0.80 -8.34
N GLN A 96 3.89 -1.22 -8.47
CA GLN A 96 2.77 -0.43 -7.96
C GLN A 96 2.59 -0.68 -6.47
N GLU A 97 2.15 0.32 -5.69
CA GLU A 97 1.99 0.14 -4.23
C GLU A 97 1.09 -1.03 -3.83
N ARG A 98 0.14 -1.44 -4.68
CA ARG A 98 -0.72 -2.62 -4.44
C ARG A 98 0.02 -3.95 -4.39
N ASP A 99 1.20 -4.03 -5.01
CA ASP A 99 1.99 -5.25 -5.16
C ASP A 99 3.05 -5.39 -4.04
N ILE A 100 3.05 -4.46 -3.09
CA ILE A 100 3.88 -4.52 -1.89
C ILE A 100 3.36 -5.63 -0.98
N SER A 101 4.28 -6.42 -0.41
CA SER A 101 3.97 -7.50 0.53
C SER A 101 3.03 -7.03 1.66
N PRO A 102 2.06 -7.87 2.07
CA PRO A 102 1.22 -7.66 3.26
C PRO A 102 2.00 -7.45 4.56
#